data_AF-A0AAV9X8Z3-F1
#
_entry.id   AF-A0AAV9X8Z3-F1
#
_cell.length_a   1.000
_cell.length_b   1.000
_cell.length_c   1.000
_cell.angle_alpha   90.00
_cell.angle_beta   90.00
_cell.angle_gamma   90.00
#
_symmetry.space_group_name_H-M   'P 1'
#
loop_
_entity.id
_entity.type
_entity.pdbx_description
1 polymer ?
#
loop_
_entity_poly.entity_id
_entity_poly.type
_entity_poly.pdbx_seq_one_letter_code
_entity_poly.pdbx_strand_id
1 'polypeptide(L)'
;MQVPTQRIATSSAQFDSGIFALQFNDERYIPFEGAGVISTWSIELPKQYRQCDYSAISDAIFRMKYTSKYGGETLKEKGITSIGQILKGTEGHKSQLGIDVSNKFSSECYRFTASIREPQSMELTGLRNMLPYLALYMGIDIVRVHMYTIRKGDDLQAQIRDLQPGQVCFILVEL
;
A
#
# COMPACT_ATOMS: atom_id res chain seq x y z
N MET A 1 17.16 24.13 5.02
CA MET A 1 18.02 23.06 5.58
C MET A 1 18.67 22.37 4.40
N GLN A 2 19.99 22.19 4.39
CA GLN A 2 20.68 21.48 3.30
C GLN A 2 20.64 19.98 3.58
N VAL A 3 20.28 19.17 2.60
CA VAL A 3 20.32 17.71 2.70
C VAL A 3 21.76 17.26 2.45
N PRO A 4 22.43 16.54 3.37
CA PRO A 4 23.84 16.18 3.22
C PRO A 4 24.10 15.27 2.01
N THR A 5 23.24 14.27 1.82
CA THR A 5 23.37 13.24 0.77
C THR A 5 22.01 12.98 0.14
N GLN A 6 21.90 13.20 -1.17
CA GLN A 6 20.65 13.07 -1.95
C GLN A 6 20.67 11.90 -2.96
N ARG A 7 21.62 10.97 -2.84
CA ARG A 7 21.77 9.80 -3.72
C ARG A 7 22.29 8.60 -2.93
N ILE A 8 21.89 7.41 -3.34
CA ILE A 8 22.44 6.13 -2.88
C ILE A 8 22.67 5.21 -4.08
N ALA A 9 23.55 4.22 -3.90
CA ALA A 9 23.61 3.06 -4.78
C ALA A 9 23.04 1.84 -4.03
N THR A 10 22.27 1.02 -4.73
CA THR A 10 21.82 -0.30 -4.27
C THR A 10 22.74 -1.38 -4.84
N SER A 11 22.75 -2.57 -4.25
CA SER A 11 23.59 -3.70 -4.67
C SER A 11 22.89 -5.06 -4.53
N SER A 12 21.93 -5.19 -3.62
CA SER A 12 21.03 -6.35 -3.52
C SER A 12 19.60 -6.05 -3.99
N ALA A 13 19.24 -4.76 -4.03
CA ALA A 13 17.87 -4.24 -4.15
C ALA A 13 16.89 -4.71 -3.04
N GLN A 14 17.37 -5.38 -2.00
CA GLN A 14 16.56 -5.94 -0.91
C GLN A 14 16.82 -5.19 0.40
N PHE A 15 16.01 -4.16 0.66
CA PHE A 15 16.13 -3.28 1.84
C PHE A 15 17.49 -2.56 1.98
N ASP A 16 18.23 -2.40 0.89
CA ASP A 16 19.48 -1.63 0.83
C ASP A 16 19.29 -0.20 1.37
N SER A 17 20.16 0.21 2.30
CA SER A 17 20.14 1.56 2.91
C SER A 17 21.10 2.55 2.22
N GLY A 18 21.86 2.10 1.21
CA GLY A 18 22.91 2.88 0.56
C GLY A 18 24.22 2.98 1.33
N ILE A 19 24.31 2.35 2.51
CA ILE A 19 25.52 2.28 3.35
C ILE A 19 25.77 0.85 3.82
N PHE A 20 27.05 0.50 4.03
CA PHE A 20 27.48 -0.86 4.37
C PHE A 20 26.94 -1.37 5.72
N ALA A 21 26.87 -0.48 6.73
CA ALA A 21 26.29 -0.79 8.02
C ALA A 21 25.50 0.43 8.53
N LEU A 22 24.21 0.23 8.83
CA LEU A 22 23.33 1.27 9.37
C LEU A 22 23.44 1.31 10.90
N GLN A 23 24.20 2.26 11.42
CA GLN A 23 24.39 2.49 12.85
C GLN A 23 23.73 3.80 13.27
N PHE A 24 22.71 3.73 14.14
CA PHE A 24 21.96 4.92 14.62
C PHE A 24 22.64 5.67 15.77
N ASN A 25 23.81 5.21 16.21
CA ASN A 25 24.64 5.85 17.24
C ASN A 25 25.97 6.38 16.63
N ASP A 26 25.95 6.63 15.33
CA ASP A 26 27.01 7.30 14.57
C ASP A 26 26.61 8.79 14.42
N GLU A 27 27.58 9.70 14.52
CA GLU A 27 27.33 11.15 14.40
C GLU A 27 27.13 11.59 12.94
N ARG A 28 27.38 10.69 11.97
CA ARG A 28 27.27 10.96 10.54
C ARG A 28 25.83 10.81 10.05
N TYR A 29 25.32 11.86 9.42
CA TYR A 29 24.01 11.87 8.76
C TYR A 29 23.83 10.71 7.78
N ILE A 30 22.67 10.05 7.83
CA ILE A 30 22.31 9.00 6.88
C ILE A 30 21.83 9.59 5.53
N PRO A 31 21.84 8.83 4.42
CA PRO A 31 21.31 9.32 3.15
C PRO A 31 19.86 9.80 3.26
N PHE A 32 19.56 10.92 2.61
CA PHE A 32 18.27 11.64 2.65
C PHE A 32 17.82 12.15 4.03
N GLU A 33 18.68 12.14 5.05
CA GLU A 33 18.33 12.72 6.34
C GLU A 33 18.02 14.22 6.22
N GLY A 34 16.90 14.65 6.81
CA GLY A 34 16.41 16.02 6.69
C GLY A 34 15.79 16.39 5.33
N ALA A 35 15.73 15.49 4.34
CA ALA A 35 15.13 15.77 3.03
C ALA A 35 13.61 16.03 3.09
N GLY A 36 12.91 15.31 3.96
CA GLY A 36 11.46 15.43 4.14
C GLY A 36 10.64 14.48 3.27
N VAL A 37 9.43 14.19 3.74
CA VAL A 37 8.50 13.19 3.15
C VAL A 37 7.94 13.65 1.80
N ILE A 38 7.65 14.95 1.66
CA ILE A 38 7.08 15.55 0.45
C ILE A 38 8.23 15.89 -0.50
N SER A 39 8.68 14.89 -1.24
CA SER A 39 9.87 14.93 -2.10
C SER A 39 9.63 14.20 -3.43
N THR A 40 10.28 14.66 -4.51
CA THR A 40 10.35 13.92 -5.78
C THR A 40 11.50 12.91 -5.74
N TRP A 41 11.19 11.64 -5.98
CA TRP A 41 12.17 10.55 -5.97
C TRP A 41 12.47 10.08 -7.39
N SER A 42 13.70 9.64 -7.64
CA SER A 42 14.15 9.12 -8.93
C SER A 42 14.95 7.85 -8.72
N ILE A 43 14.73 6.85 -9.57
CA ILE A 43 15.42 5.56 -9.57
C ILE A 43 16.01 5.38 -10.97
N GLU A 44 17.31 5.14 -11.06
CA GLU A 44 18.00 4.84 -12.32
C GLU A 44 18.51 3.39 -12.30
N LEU A 45 18.31 2.68 -13.42
CA LEU A 45 18.77 1.30 -13.61
C LEU A 45 19.84 1.26 -14.72
N PRO A 46 21.02 0.65 -14.49
CA PRO A 46 22.12 0.59 -15.46
C PRO A 46 21.72 0.05 -16.84
N LYS A 47 21.89 0.86 -17.88
CA LYS A 47 21.43 0.51 -19.24
C LYS A 47 22.40 -0.38 -20.03
N GLN A 48 23.71 -0.16 -19.86
CA GLN A 48 24.77 -0.87 -20.61
C GLN A 48 25.11 -2.24 -19.99
N TYR A 49 25.30 -2.29 -18.68
CA TYR A 49 25.66 -3.50 -17.94
C TYR A 49 24.60 -3.77 -16.88
N ARG A 50 23.57 -4.54 -17.25
CA ARG A 50 22.47 -4.91 -16.35
C ARG A 50 22.92 -6.03 -15.42
N GLN A 51 22.63 -5.90 -14.12
CA GLN A 51 22.91 -6.94 -13.12
C GLN A 51 21.83 -8.04 -13.06
N CYS A 52 20.64 -7.76 -13.59
CA CYS A 52 19.50 -8.68 -13.65
C CYS A 52 18.61 -8.39 -14.88
N ASP A 53 17.65 -9.26 -15.17
CA ASP A 53 16.62 -9.00 -16.17
C ASP A 53 15.53 -8.07 -15.59
N TYR A 54 15.35 -6.92 -16.23
CA TYR A 54 14.35 -5.92 -15.81
C TYR A 54 12.92 -6.28 -16.21
N SER A 55 12.70 -7.27 -17.09
CA SER A 55 11.36 -7.78 -17.37
C SER A 55 10.79 -8.64 -16.24
N ALA A 56 11.63 -9.09 -15.31
CA ALA A 56 11.24 -9.85 -14.12
C ALA A 56 10.92 -8.96 -12.89
N ILE A 57 11.03 -7.64 -13.01
CA ILE A 57 10.74 -6.70 -11.90
C ILE A 57 9.23 -6.39 -11.91
N SER A 58 8.51 -6.90 -10.91
CA SER A 58 7.07 -6.64 -10.72
C SER A 58 6.77 -5.23 -10.26
N ASP A 59 7.54 -4.74 -9.29
CA ASP A 59 7.29 -3.51 -8.54
C ASP A 59 8.56 -2.99 -7.84
N ALA A 60 8.48 -1.78 -7.28
CA ALA A 60 9.59 -1.12 -6.59
C ALA A 60 9.14 -0.56 -5.23
N ILE A 61 9.50 -1.25 -4.13
CA ILE A 61 9.05 -0.91 -2.78
C ILE A 61 10.02 0.08 -2.11
N PHE A 62 9.64 1.36 -2.06
CA PHE A 62 10.42 2.38 -1.35
C PHE A 62 10.03 2.46 0.14
N ARG A 63 10.97 2.15 1.05
CA ARG A 63 10.75 2.19 2.52
C ARG A 63 11.35 3.46 3.14
N MET A 64 10.55 4.51 3.23
CA MET A 64 10.92 5.75 3.91
C MET A 64 10.78 5.64 5.44
N LYS A 65 11.85 5.92 6.17
CA LYS A 65 11.80 6.24 7.61
C LYS A 65 11.82 7.76 7.77
N TYR A 66 10.96 8.31 8.63
CA TYR A 66 10.88 9.76 8.85
C TYR A 66 10.55 10.07 10.31
N THR A 67 10.84 11.31 10.71
CA THR A 67 10.44 11.87 12.02
C THR A 67 9.71 13.17 11.78
N SER A 68 8.41 13.20 12.11
CA SER A 68 7.63 14.43 12.10
C SER A 68 8.06 15.36 13.25
N LYS A 69 8.34 16.63 12.94
CA LYS A 69 8.54 17.68 13.95
C LYS A 69 7.19 18.34 14.28
N TYR A 70 7.07 18.92 15.47
CA TYR A 70 5.85 19.66 15.84
C TYR A 70 5.65 20.88 14.94
N GLY A 71 4.47 20.98 14.32
CA GLY A 71 4.14 22.01 13.33
C GLY A 71 3.35 23.21 13.86
N GLY A 72 3.16 23.33 15.18
CA GLY A 72 2.22 24.28 15.76
C GLY A 72 0.77 23.82 15.67
N GLU A 73 -0.10 24.43 16.47
CA GLU A 73 -1.52 24.06 16.59
C GLU A 73 -2.26 24.19 15.23
N THR A 74 -2.00 25.25 14.46
CA THR A 74 -2.64 25.47 13.15
C THR A 74 -2.37 24.37 12.11
N LEU A 75 -1.22 23.68 12.16
CA LEU A 75 -0.97 22.52 11.29
C LEU A 75 -1.60 21.24 11.83
N LYS A 76 -1.70 21.09 13.16
CA LYS A 76 -2.44 20.00 13.82
C LYS A 76 -3.94 20.08 13.51
N GLU A 77 -4.54 21.26 13.67
CA GLU A 77 -5.95 21.52 13.31
C GLU A 77 -6.22 21.15 11.84
N LYS A 78 -5.45 21.70 10.90
CA LYS A 78 -5.57 21.39 9.47
C LYS A 78 -5.39 19.91 9.15
N GLY A 79 -4.45 19.23 9.83
CA GLY A 79 -4.26 17.78 9.70
C GLY A 79 -5.49 16.98 10.16
N ILE A 80 -6.07 17.34 11.30
CA ILE A 80 -7.29 16.71 11.83
C ILE A 80 -8.48 16.96 10.88
N THR A 81 -8.66 18.20 10.39
CA THR A 81 -9.72 18.53 9.42
C THR A 81 -9.57 17.74 8.13
N SER A 82 -8.38 17.70 7.53
CA SER A 82 -8.10 16.98 6.28
C SER A 82 -8.33 15.47 6.42
N ILE A 83 -7.86 14.84 7.52
CA ILE A 83 -8.16 13.44 7.83
C ILE A 83 -9.69 13.23 7.94
N GLY A 84 -10.41 14.14 8.61
CA GLY A 84 -11.86 14.10 8.71
C GLY A 84 -12.60 14.27 7.37
N GLN A 85 -12.03 14.97 6.39
CA GLN A 85 -12.58 15.12 5.04
C GLN A 85 -12.32 13.89 4.17
N ILE A 86 -11.12 13.31 4.23
CA ILE A 86 -10.74 12.07 3.54
C ILE A 86 -11.62 10.90 4.01
N LEU A 87 -11.84 10.78 5.32
CA LEU A 87 -12.65 9.71 5.91
C LEU A 87 -14.17 9.89 5.70
N LYS A 88 -14.64 11.11 5.38
CA LYS A 88 -16.03 11.37 4.96
C LYS A 88 -16.20 11.36 3.44
N GLY A 89 -15.12 11.09 2.70
CA GLY A 89 -15.07 11.10 1.24
C GLY A 89 -15.39 12.43 0.55
N THR A 90 -15.37 13.56 1.27
CA THR A 90 -15.91 14.84 0.78
C THR A 90 -15.04 15.55 -0.27
N GLU A 91 -13.80 15.11 -0.45
CA GLU A 91 -12.85 15.68 -1.43
C GLU A 91 -12.58 14.73 -2.62
N GLY A 92 -13.54 13.84 -2.94
CA GLY A 92 -13.44 12.90 -4.07
C GLY A 92 -12.57 11.67 -3.81
N HIS A 93 -11.77 11.67 -2.74
CA HIS A 93 -11.16 10.47 -2.19
C HIS A 93 -12.24 9.54 -1.62
N LYS A 94 -12.31 8.28 -2.05
CA LYS A 94 -13.13 7.26 -1.40
C LYS A 94 -12.26 6.47 -0.44
N SER A 95 -12.69 6.30 0.80
CA SER A 95 -11.99 5.42 1.74
C SER A 95 -12.30 3.98 1.37
N GLN A 96 -11.28 3.24 0.93
CA GLN A 96 -11.44 1.91 0.35
C GLN A 96 -10.43 0.93 0.96
N LEU A 97 -10.91 -0.21 1.42
CA LEU A 97 -10.07 -1.33 1.89
C LEU A 97 -10.16 -2.49 0.89
N GLY A 98 -9.03 -2.81 0.26
CA GLY A 98 -8.86 -4.03 -0.53
C GLY A 98 -8.55 -5.22 0.37
N ILE A 99 -9.35 -6.28 0.27
CA ILE A 99 -9.21 -7.54 1.03
C ILE A 99 -9.02 -8.67 0.03
N ASP A 100 -7.88 -9.34 0.10
CA ASP A 100 -7.61 -10.60 -0.58
C ASP A 100 -8.43 -11.72 0.09
N VAL A 101 -9.54 -12.10 -0.53
CA VAL A 101 -10.46 -13.12 0.02
C VAL A 101 -9.84 -14.51 -0.06
N SER A 102 -9.04 -14.79 -1.11
CA SER A 102 -8.39 -16.08 -1.32
C SER A 102 -7.35 -16.42 -0.25
N ASN A 103 -6.60 -15.42 0.23
CA ASN A 103 -5.63 -15.58 1.31
C ASN A 103 -6.22 -15.31 2.71
N LYS A 104 -7.29 -14.51 2.87
CA LYS A 104 -7.91 -14.24 4.18
C LYS A 104 -9.01 -15.23 4.59
N PHE A 105 -9.72 -15.80 3.63
CA PHE A 105 -10.83 -16.73 3.81
C PHE A 105 -10.60 -18.00 2.97
N SER A 106 -9.39 -18.56 3.09
CA SER A 106 -8.91 -19.63 2.22
C SER A 106 -9.71 -20.94 2.36
N SER A 107 -10.20 -21.25 3.57
CA SER A 107 -10.98 -22.47 3.83
C SER A 107 -12.40 -22.37 3.25
N GLU A 108 -12.94 -21.16 3.25
CA GLU A 108 -14.25 -20.77 2.77
C GLU A 108 -14.23 -20.69 1.24
N CYS A 109 -13.20 -20.07 0.66
CA CYS A 109 -12.92 -20.09 -0.77
C CYS A 109 -12.76 -21.52 -1.30
N TYR A 110 -12.04 -22.39 -0.58
CA TYR A 110 -11.89 -23.79 -0.96
C TYR A 110 -13.24 -24.53 -1.01
N ARG A 111 -14.10 -24.35 0.01
CA ARG A 111 -15.45 -24.93 0.01
C ARG A 111 -16.30 -24.40 -1.14
N PHE A 112 -16.33 -23.08 -1.33
CA PHE A 112 -17.08 -22.38 -2.36
C PHE A 112 -16.65 -22.76 -3.79
N THR A 113 -15.37 -23.10 -4.00
CA THR A 113 -14.84 -23.51 -5.32
C THR A 113 -14.90 -25.02 -5.57
N ALA A 114 -15.10 -25.84 -4.54
CA ALA A 114 -15.15 -27.30 -4.67
C ALA A 114 -16.45 -27.83 -5.34
N SER A 115 -17.54 -27.07 -5.32
CA SER A 115 -18.85 -27.49 -5.83
C SER A 115 -19.42 -26.55 -6.90
N ILE A 116 -19.28 -26.95 -8.16
CA ILE A 116 -19.64 -26.13 -9.35
C ILE A 116 -21.14 -26.25 -9.73
N ARG A 117 -21.89 -27.15 -9.09
CA ARG A 117 -23.23 -27.59 -9.55
C ARG A 117 -24.44 -26.92 -8.90
N GLU A 118 -24.26 -26.25 -7.77
CA GLU A 118 -25.34 -25.60 -7.01
C GLU A 118 -24.91 -24.20 -6.55
N PRO A 119 -25.82 -23.22 -6.42
CA PRO A 119 -25.49 -21.91 -5.86
C PRO A 119 -25.06 -22.04 -4.40
N GLN A 120 -23.82 -21.67 -4.10
CA GLN A 120 -23.29 -21.65 -2.73
C GLN A 120 -23.14 -20.21 -2.21
N SER A 121 -23.27 -20.04 -0.89
CA SER A 121 -22.91 -18.79 -0.19
C SER A 121 -21.59 -18.96 0.57
N MET A 122 -20.95 -17.83 0.88
CA MET A 122 -19.72 -17.76 1.67
C MET A 122 -19.86 -16.67 2.72
N GLU A 123 -19.82 -17.05 4.00
CA GLU A 123 -19.95 -16.14 5.14
C GLU A 123 -18.60 -15.50 5.50
N LEU A 124 -18.45 -14.23 5.15
CA LEU A 124 -17.21 -13.46 5.37
C LEU A 124 -17.22 -12.81 6.76
N THR A 125 -17.04 -13.64 7.78
CA THR A 125 -17.07 -13.20 9.18
C THR A 125 -15.91 -12.26 9.52
N GLY A 126 -16.13 -11.34 10.47
CA GLY A 126 -15.04 -10.51 11.01
C GLY A 126 -14.50 -9.41 10.10
N LEU A 127 -15.10 -9.11 8.94
CA LEU A 127 -14.68 -8.00 8.04
C LEU A 127 -14.47 -6.67 8.78
N ARG A 128 -15.32 -6.34 9.76
CA ARG A 128 -15.17 -5.14 10.60
C ARG A 128 -13.81 -5.09 11.32
N ASN A 129 -13.30 -6.23 11.77
CA ASN A 129 -12.02 -6.33 12.48
C ASN A 129 -10.80 -6.17 11.55
N MET A 130 -11.01 -6.17 10.22
CA MET A 130 -9.98 -5.89 9.23
C MET A 130 -9.87 -4.39 8.90
N LEU A 131 -10.82 -3.57 9.36
CA LEU A 131 -10.79 -2.12 9.16
C LEU A 131 -9.63 -1.48 9.97
N PRO A 132 -8.95 -0.46 9.42
CA PRO A 132 -7.95 0.29 10.17
C PRO A 132 -8.52 0.88 11.47
N TYR A 133 -7.71 0.90 12.54
CA TYR A 133 -8.12 1.40 13.86
C TYR A 133 -8.81 2.77 13.82
N LEU A 134 -8.37 3.66 12.91
CA LEU A 134 -8.96 4.99 12.72
C LEU A 134 -10.43 4.93 12.25
N ALA A 135 -10.78 4.01 11.35
CA ALA A 135 -12.16 3.82 10.90
C ALA A 135 -13.04 3.21 12.00
N LEU A 136 -12.49 2.25 12.75
CA LEU A 136 -13.16 1.68 13.94
C LEU A 136 -13.44 2.74 15.01
N TYR A 137 -12.45 3.57 15.33
CA TYR A 137 -12.57 4.62 16.35
C TYR A 137 -13.56 5.72 15.96
N MET A 138 -13.61 6.08 14.67
CA MET A 138 -14.52 7.11 14.16
C MET A 138 -15.94 6.60 13.84
N GLY A 139 -16.24 5.33 14.11
CA GLY A 139 -17.56 4.75 13.88
C GLY A 139 -17.95 4.67 12.40
N ILE A 140 -16.97 4.50 11.50
CA ILE A 140 -17.22 4.36 10.07
C ILE A 140 -17.72 2.94 9.81
N ASP A 141 -18.95 2.83 9.30
CA ASP A 141 -19.59 1.57 8.92
C ASP A 141 -19.33 1.24 7.44
N ILE A 142 -19.57 -0.03 7.05
CA ILE A 142 -19.36 -0.48 5.68
C ILE A 142 -20.54 -0.02 4.79
N VAL A 143 -20.28 0.93 3.90
CA VAL A 143 -21.28 1.51 2.98
C VAL A 143 -21.55 0.59 1.79
N ARG A 144 -20.51 -0.06 1.25
CA ARG A 144 -20.66 -1.03 0.14
C ARG A 144 -19.55 -2.07 0.14
N VAL A 145 -19.87 -3.26 -0.36
CA VAL A 145 -18.94 -4.35 -0.65
C VAL A 145 -18.99 -4.63 -2.16
N HIS A 146 -17.88 -4.42 -2.86
CA HIS A 146 -17.69 -4.90 -4.24
C HIS A 146 -16.82 -6.16 -4.23
N MET A 147 -17.17 -7.17 -5.03
CA MET A 147 -16.35 -8.37 -5.23
C MET A 147 -15.90 -8.46 -6.68
N TYR A 148 -14.60 -8.69 -6.89
CA TYR A 148 -13.98 -8.81 -8.22
C TYR A 148 -13.44 -10.24 -8.41
N THR A 149 -13.67 -10.81 -9.59
CA THR A 149 -13.21 -12.15 -9.97
C THR A 149 -12.45 -12.12 -11.29
N ILE A 150 -11.39 -12.91 -11.35
CA ILE A 150 -10.09 -12.40 -11.77
C ILE A 150 -9.39 -13.50 -12.60
N ARG A 151 -9.41 -13.36 -13.94
CA ARG A 151 -9.14 -14.45 -14.91
C ARG A 151 -7.83 -14.27 -15.69
N LYS A 152 -6.92 -15.24 -15.55
CA LYS A 152 -5.58 -15.25 -16.19
C LYS A 152 -5.61 -14.87 -17.69
N GLY A 153 -5.30 -13.61 -17.99
CA GLY A 153 -5.25 -13.07 -19.37
C GLY A 153 -5.54 -11.57 -19.48
N ASP A 154 -6.36 -11.01 -18.60
CA ASP A 154 -6.77 -9.59 -18.64
C ASP A 154 -5.67 -8.61 -18.13
N ASP A 155 -5.77 -7.30 -18.45
CA ASP A 155 -4.77 -6.29 -18.06
C ASP A 155 -5.05 -5.65 -16.68
N LEU A 156 -4.12 -5.88 -15.75
CA LEU A 156 -4.11 -5.35 -14.38
C LEU A 156 -4.33 -3.83 -14.28
N GLN A 157 -3.81 -3.03 -15.23
CA GLN A 157 -3.80 -1.56 -15.17
C GLN A 157 -5.11 -0.94 -15.66
N ALA A 158 -5.59 -1.34 -16.85
CA ALA A 158 -6.96 -1.03 -17.27
C ALA A 158 -7.98 -1.42 -16.19
N GLN A 159 -7.70 -2.54 -15.50
CA GLN A 159 -8.50 -3.10 -14.43
C GLN A 159 -8.25 -2.51 -13.03
N ILE A 160 -7.39 -1.50 -12.84
CA ILE A 160 -7.49 -0.62 -11.65
C ILE A 160 -8.59 0.44 -11.84
N ARG A 161 -9.38 0.32 -12.92
CA ARG A 161 -10.75 0.82 -13.03
C ARG A 161 -11.84 -0.27 -12.92
N ASP A 162 -11.51 -1.58 -13.00
CA ASP A 162 -12.41 -2.76 -12.88
C ASP A 162 -11.61 -4.11 -12.79
N LEU A 163 -11.26 -4.63 -11.61
CA LEU A 163 -10.15 -5.60 -11.34
C LEU A 163 -10.28 -7.02 -11.97
N GLN A 164 -9.27 -7.85 -12.33
CA GLN A 164 -7.77 -7.91 -12.48
C GLN A 164 -7.37 -9.38 -12.93
N PRO A 165 -6.09 -9.77 -13.22
CA PRO A 165 -5.70 -11.21 -12.99
C PRO A 165 -4.25 -11.65 -12.66
N GLY A 166 -4.07 -12.06 -11.41
CA GLY A 166 -3.57 -13.41 -11.04
C GLY A 166 -4.55 -13.98 -9.98
N GLN A 167 -4.72 -15.31 -9.83
CA GLN A 167 -5.84 -15.88 -9.04
C GLN A 167 -5.93 -15.36 -7.59
N VAL A 168 -6.77 -14.36 -7.39
CA VAL A 168 -7.22 -13.81 -6.10
C VAL A 168 -8.65 -13.31 -6.30
N CYS A 169 -9.57 -13.66 -5.41
CA CYS A 169 -10.82 -12.91 -5.29
C CYS A 169 -10.55 -11.69 -4.40
N PHE A 170 -10.74 -10.47 -4.92
CA PHE A 170 -10.63 -9.25 -4.10
C PHE A 170 -12.00 -8.72 -3.72
N ILE A 171 -12.15 -8.30 -2.47
CA ILE A 171 -13.24 -7.46 -2.02
C ILE A 171 -12.72 -6.04 -1.80
N LEU A 172 -13.44 -5.07 -2.34
CA LEU A 172 -13.25 -3.65 -2.08
C LEU A 172 -14.40 -3.19 -1.17
N VAL A 173 -14.05 -2.85 0.06
CA VAL A 173 -14.97 -2.31 1.06
C VAL A 173 -14.94 -0.78 0.94
N GLU A 174 -16.06 -0.17 0.60
CA GLU A 174 -16.27 1.29 0.64
C GLU A 174 -16.70 1.70 2.05
N LEU A 175 -15.97 2.65 2.63
CA LEU A 175 -16.11 3.21 3.98
C LEU A 175 -16.55 4.67 3.88
#